data_AF-A0A383AWM0-F1
#
_entry.id   AF-A0A383AWM0-F1
#
_cell.length_a   1.000
_cell.length_b   1.000
_cell.length_c   1.000
_cell.angle_alpha   90.00
_cell.angle_beta   90.00
_cell.angle_gamma   90.00
#
_symmetry.space_group_name_H-M   'P 1'
#
loop_
_entity.id
_entity.type
_entity.pdbx_description
1 polymer ?
#
loop_
_entity_poly.entity_id
_entity_poly.type
_entity_poly.pdbx_seq_one_letter_code
_entity_poly.pdbx_strand_id
1 'polypeptide(L)'
;SILLSVSASYSLIDIPLIGGPSRLFAFYSLFTRAWEFAVGALLVLLTPQLSRLPDWLLARLGGVGFVLIVGSAAIISEDWIFPGFVVLFPVAGAVAMILSRPTRKSGRRTVLEHPLLVWIGDLSYSWYLWHWPVVVFTRLYFSDRWWVLLAAAGLSLVPAYLSWRYLESPIIRSVRLSGRRVVGLLAVALLVPGLVATVLAVGSRSGWGSDWPVGAHLVVQNDCDHGEFSPSSCTWEVENSRGVVLLAG
;
A
#
# COMPACT_ATOMS: atom_id res chain seq x y z
N SER A 1 3.19 24.49 3.91
CA SER A 1 3.42 23.29 3.09
C SER A 1 2.91 22.00 3.75
N ILE A 2 3.31 21.64 4.98
CA ILE A 2 2.79 20.44 5.68
C ILE A 2 1.29 20.54 5.99
N LEU A 3 0.84 21.69 6.54
CA LEU A 3 -0.57 21.94 6.82
C LEU A 3 -1.46 21.93 5.57
N LEU A 4 -0.92 22.33 4.42
CA LEU A 4 -1.63 22.28 3.13
C LEU A 4 -1.74 20.85 2.59
N SER A 5 -0.76 19.98 2.82
CA SER A 5 -0.85 18.54 2.45
C SER A 5 -1.70 17.73 3.43
N VAL A 6 -1.70 18.08 4.72
CA VAL A 6 -2.64 17.51 5.71
C VAL A 6 -4.07 17.95 5.38
N SER A 7 -4.25 19.24 5.06
CA SER A 7 -5.51 19.77 4.54
C SER A 7 -5.90 19.13 3.21
N ALA A 8 -4.98 18.92 2.27
CA ALA A 8 -5.28 18.25 1.00
C ALA A 8 -5.64 16.78 1.19
N SER A 9 -5.02 16.07 2.14
CA SER A 9 -5.41 14.70 2.49
C SER A 9 -6.85 14.63 3.00
N TYR A 10 -7.28 15.65 3.75
CA TYR A 10 -8.63 15.75 4.26
C TYR A 10 -9.62 16.26 3.19
N SER A 11 -9.25 17.29 2.42
CA SER A 11 -10.09 17.94 1.42
C SER A 11 -10.23 17.13 0.13
N LEU A 12 -9.27 16.26 -0.23
CA LEU A 12 -9.37 15.37 -1.40
C LEU A 12 -10.34 14.20 -1.20
N ILE A 13 -10.78 13.96 0.04
CA ILE A 13 -11.85 12.99 0.35
C ILE A 13 -13.21 13.52 -0.11
N ASP A 14 -13.38 14.84 -0.16
CA ASP A 14 -14.66 15.52 -0.38
C ASP A 14 -14.79 16.26 -1.74
N ILE A 15 -13.87 16.09 -2.70
CA ILE A 15 -13.96 16.83 -3.98
C ILE A 15 -15.07 16.24 -4.89
N PRO A 16 -16.15 16.99 -5.17
CA PRO A 16 -17.28 16.48 -5.97
C PRO A 16 -16.99 16.38 -7.48
N LEU A 17 -15.91 17.02 -7.96
CA LEU A 17 -15.57 17.10 -9.39
C LEU A 17 -15.06 15.79 -10.01
N ILE A 18 -14.67 14.79 -9.20
CA ILE A 18 -14.13 13.50 -9.70
C ILE A 18 -15.14 12.35 -9.52
N GLY A 19 -16.34 12.62 -9.01
CA GLY A 19 -17.36 11.59 -8.78
C GLY A 19 -17.10 10.81 -7.48
N GLY A 20 -17.62 11.35 -6.38
CA GLY A 20 -17.72 10.66 -5.09
C GLY A 20 -16.41 10.50 -4.28
N PRO A 21 -16.53 10.11 -3.00
CA PRO A 21 -15.40 9.96 -2.07
C PRO A 21 -14.58 8.73 -2.44
N SER A 22 -13.65 8.85 -3.39
CA SER A 22 -12.75 7.75 -3.72
C SER A 22 -11.65 7.64 -2.67
N ARG A 23 -11.98 7.03 -1.50
CA ARG A 23 -11.03 6.69 -0.43
C ARG A 23 -9.76 6.01 -1.00
N LEU A 24 -9.92 5.24 -2.07
CA LEU A 24 -8.83 4.62 -2.83
C LEU A 24 -7.85 5.64 -3.43
N PHE A 25 -8.34 6.72 -4.04
CA PHE A 25 -7.46 7.75 -4.58
C PHE A 25 -6.69 8.45 -3.47
N ALA A 26 -7.36 8.80 -2.37
CA ALA A 26 -6.71 9.39 -1.21
C ALA A 26 -5.66 8.46 -0.57
N PHE A 27 -5.91 7.14 -0.58
CA PHE A 27 -5.00 6.12 -0.09
C PHE A 27 -3.75 5.95 -0.97
N TYR A 28 -3.94 5.80 -2.29
CA TYR A 28 -2.86 5.52 -3.25
C TYR A 28 -2.14 6.77 -3.78
N SER A 29 -2.69 7.96 -3.56
CA SER A 29 -2.06 9.20 -4.02
C SER A 29 -0.79 9.52 -3.22
N LEU A 30 0.31 9.73 -3.93
CA LEU A 30 1.56 10.23 -3.33
C LEU A 30 1.39 11.64 -2.76
N PHE A 31 0.51 12.46 -3.33
CA PHE A 31 0.35 13.86 -2.94
C PHE A 31 -0.31 14.01 -1.56
N THR A 32 -1.28 13.15 -1.25
CA THR A 32 -1.90 13.09 0.09
C THR A 32 -0.91 12.55 1.11
N ARG A 33 -0.04 11.62 0.74
CA ARG A 33 0.96 11.02 1.65
C ARG A 33 2.28 11.79 1.77
N ALA A 34 2.54 12.76 0.89
CA ALA A 34 3.82 13.45 0.79
C ALA A 34 4.30 14.10 2.11
N TRP A 35 3.37 14.54 2.97
CA TRP A 35 3.73 15.15 4.25
C TRP A 35 4.35 14.14 5.23
N GLU A 36 3.99 12.86 5.17
CA GLU A 36 4.56 11.81 6.03
C GLU A 36 6.07 11.68 5.75
N PHE A 37 6.45 11.67 4.48
CA PHE A 37 7.84 11.71 4.04
C PHE A 37 8.54 13.03 4.43
N ALA A 38 7.84 14.16 4.32
CA ALA A 38 8.38 15.46 4.72
C ALA A 38 8.70 15.53 6.22
N VAL A 39 7.88 14.91 7.08
CA VAL A 39 8.14 14.78 8.51
C VAL A 39 9.41 13.96 8.77
N GLY A 40 9.58 12.84 8.06
CA GLY A 40 10.81 12.05 8.11
C GLY A 40 12.05 12.83 7.66
N ALA A 41 11.95 13.62 6.58
CA ALA A 41 13.04 14.47 6.11
C ALA A 41 13.39 15.57 7.11
N LEU A 42 12.36 16.22 7.69
CA LEU A 42 12.55 17.24 8.73
C LEU A 42 13.22 16.66 9.97
N LEU A 43 12.85 15.44 10.37
CA LEU A 43 13.47 14.75 11.49
C LEU A 43 14.98 14.57 11.29
N VAL A 44 15.42 14.19 10.08
CA VAL A 44 16.85 14.08 9.75
C VAL A 44 17.56 15.43 9.87
N LEU A 45 16.93 16.51 9.40
CA LEU A 45 17.50 17.88 9.49
C LEU A 45 17.60 18.39 10.94
N LEU A 46 16.64 18.02 11.79
CA LEU A 46 16.60 18.42 13.21
C LEU A 46 17.38 17.47 14.12
N THR A 47 17.89 16.36 13.57
CA THR A 47 18.62 15.34 14.32
C THR A 47 19.79 15.90 15.14
N PRO A 48 20.65 16.81 14.62
CA PRO A 48 21.74 17.38 15.41
C PRO A 48 21.25 18.16 16.64
N GLN A 49 20.16 18.91 16.53
CA GLN A 49 19.57 19.68 17.62
C GLN A 49 18.91 18.75 18.65
N LEU A 50 18.17 17.75 18.17
CA LEU A 50 17.47 16.77 19.01
C LEU A 50 18.44 15.80 19.71
N SER A 51 19.65 15.60 19.17
CA SER A 51 20.69 14.79 19.80
C SER A 51 21.27 15.38 21.08
N ARG A 52 20.93 16.64 21.41
CA ARG A 52 21.29 17.30 22.67
C ARG A 52 20.35 16.94 23.84
N LEU A 53 19.25 16.24 23.57
CA LEU A 53 18.32 15.80 24.60
C LEU A 53 18.96 14.74 25.51
N PRO A 54 18.55 14.66 26.79
CA PRO A 54 19.11 13.70 27.71
C PRO A 54 18.69 12.26 27.35
N ASP A 55 19.61 11.31 27.53
CA ASP A 55 19.45 9.89 27.18
C ASP A 55 18.17 9.25 27.75
N TRP A 56 17.76 9.63 28.96
CA TRP A 56 16.55 9.09 29.60
C TRP A 56 15.27 9.50 28.86
N LEU A 57 15.24 10.69 28.25
CA LEU A 57 14.11 11.19 27.49
C LEU A 57 14.01 10.44 26.16
N LEU A 58 15.15 10.25 25.48
CA LEU A 58 15.20 9.46 24.24
C LEU A 58 14.79 7.99 24.45
N ALA A 59 15.16 7.40 25.59
CA ALA A 59 14.73 6.05 25.95
C ALA A 59 13.21 5.96 26.18
N ARG A 60 12.62 6.95 26.88
CA ARG A 60 11.15 7.02 27.08
C ARG A 60 10.40 7.24 25.77
N LEU A 61 10.93 8.08 24.89
CA LEU A 61 10.35 8.30 23.56
C LEU A 61 10.26 6.99 22.77
N GLY A 62 11.18 6.06 22.96
CA GLY A 62 11.11 4.77 22.28
C GLY A 62 9.95 3.90 22.76
N GLY A 63 9.74 3.83 24.09
CA GLY A 63 8.59 3.14 24.66
C GLY A 63 7.26 3.76 24.21
N VAL A 64 7.16 5.10 24.24
CA VAL A 64 5.98 5.82 23.75
C VAL A 64 5.76 5.56 22.26
N GLY A 65 6.83 5.61 21.46
CA GLY A 65 6.76 5.36 20.03
C GLY A 65 6.29 3.94 19.71
N PHE A 66 6.80 2.94 20.42
CA PHE A 66 6.34 1.56 20.30
C PHE A 66 4.86 1.40 20.64
N VAL A 67 4.41 1.97 21.76
CA VAL A 67 3.00 1.94 22.17
C VAL A 67 2.11 2.64 21.15
N LEU A 68 2.54 3.78 20.59
CA LEU A 68 1.79 4.48 19.55
C LEU A 68 1.68 3.64 18.28
N ILE A 69 2.74 2.99 17.83
CA ILE A 69 2.72 2.14 16.63
C ILE A 69 1.82 0.91 16.85
N VAL A 70 2.05 0.15 17.91
CA VAL A 70 1.29 -1.07 18.21
C VAL A 70 -0.16 -0.75 18.53
N GLY A 71 -0.39 0.31 19.31
CA GLY A 71 -1.73 0.81 19.63
C GLY A 71 -2.48 1.26 18.38
N SER A 72 -1.82 1.97 17.46
CA SER A 72 -2.42 2.34 16.17
C SER A 72 -2.78 1.10 15.35
N ALA A 73 -1.90 0.10 15.30
CA ALA A 73 -2.17 -1.14 14.57
C ALA A 73 -3.36 -1.95 15.16
N ALA A 74 -3.62 -1.83 16.46
CA ALA A 74 -4.71 -2.54 17.13
C ALA A 74 -6.04 -1.78 17.13
N ILE A 75 -6.00 -0.44 17.13
CA ILE A 75 -7.19 0.41 17.30
C ILE A 75 -7.75 0.88 15.96
N ILE A 76 -6.90 1.09 14.94
CA ILE A 76 -7.35 1.57 13.64
C ILE A 76 -8.07 0.44 12.92
N SER A 77 -9.39 0.59 12.77
CA SER A 77 -10.28 -0.33 12.02
C SER A 77 -10.60 0.21 10.64
N GLU A 78 -11.09 -0.65 9.75
CA GLU A 78 -11.56 -0.33 8.40
C GLU A 78 -12.74 0.67 8.40
N ASP A 79 -13.46 0.77 9.52
CA ASP A 79 -14.59 1.69 9.71
C ASP A 79 -14.20 3.16 9.80
N TRP A 80 -12.91 3.44 10.06
CA TRP A 80 -12.43 4.80 10.24
C TRP A 80 -12.17 5.48 8.89
N ILE A 81 -12.39 6.80 8.84
CA ILE A 81 -12.07 7.59 7.65
C ILE A 81 -10.54 7.59 7.46
N PHE A 82 -10.09 6.89 6.43
CA PHE A 82 -8.69 6.70 6.12
C PHE A 82 -8.39 7.10 4.66
N PRO A 83 -7.33 7.87 4.37
CA PRO A 83 -6.43 8.57 5.31
C PRO A 83 -7.09 9.71 6.09
N GLY A 84 -6.73 9.90 7.37
CA GLY A 84 -7.26 10.99 8.20
C GLY A 84 -6.30 11.38 9.33
N PHE A 85 -6.78 12.17 10.30
CA PHE A 85 -5.99 12.58 11.48
C PHE A 85 -5.39 11.38 12.24
N VAL A 86 -6.04 10.23 12.16
CA VAL A 86 -5.62 8.96 12.73
C VAL A 86 -4.19 8.54 12.33
N VAL A 87 -3.73 8.98 11.16
CA VAL A 87 -2.37 8.68 10.66
C VAL A 87 -1.29 9.43 11.44
N LEU A 88 -1.64 10.50 12.17
CA LEU A 88 -0.68 11.21 13.02
C LEU A 88 -0.13 10.34 14.15
N PHE A 89 -0.94 9.40 14.69
CA PHE A 89 -0.50 8.50 15.75
C PHE A 89 0.65 7.57 15.30
N PRO A 90 0.54 6.79 14.21
CA PRO A 90 1.65 5.98 13.73
C PRO A 90 2.83 6.81 13.23
N VAL A 91 2.60 7.99 12.62
CA VAL A 91 3.69 8.88 12.19
C VAL A 91 4.47 9.43 13.38
N ALA A 92 3.78 9.94 14.41
CA ALA A 92 4.43 10.40 15.64
C ALA A 92 5.14 9.24 16.36
N GLY A 93 4.53 8.06 16.37
CA GLY A 93 5.14 6.84 16.91
C GLY A 93 6.43 6.46 16.20
N ALA A 94 6.45 6.50 14.87
CA ALA A 94 7.62 6.26 14.05
C ALA A 94 8.73 7.29 14.31
N VAL A 95 8.37 8.58 14.36
CA VAL A 95 9.32 9.66 14.71
C VAL A 95 9.93 9.44 16.09
N ALA A 96 9.13 9.11 17.09
CA ALA A 96 9.58 8.85 18.45
C ALA A 96 10.49 7.61 18.53
N MET A 97 10.19 6.56 17.77
CA MET A 97 11.03 5.36 17.68
C MET A 97 12.37 5.64 16.98
N ILE A 98 12.38 6.39 15.88
CA ILE A 98 13.61 6.77 15.17
C ILE A 98 14.49 7.69 16.05
N LEU A 99 13.88 8.58 16.83
CA LEU A 99 14.59 9.41 17.79
C LEU A 99 15.14 8.62 18.98
N SER A 100 14.49 7.52 19.34
CA SER A 100 14.96 6.62 20.39
C SER A 100 16.23 5.91 19.93
N ARG A 101 17.37 6.53 20.24
CA ARG A 101 18.67 5.94 19.95
C ARG A 101 19.02 4.95 21.06
N PRO A 102 19.52 3.75 20.73
CA PRO A 102 20.18 2.93 21.73
C PRO A 102 21.35 3.72 22.30
N THR A 103 21.32 3.93 23.62
CA THR A 103 22.42 4.58 24.32
C THR A 103 23.65 3.69 24.15
N ARG A 104 24.63 4.14 23.35
CA ARG A 104 25.92 3.45 23.17
C ARG A 104 26.58 3.08 24.51
N LYS A 105 26.28 3.84 25.58
CA LYS A 105 26.77 3.61 26.94
C LYS A 105 26.14 2.40 27.66
N SER A 106 24.98 1.93 27.23
CA SER A 106 24.22 0.86 27.91
C SER A 106 24.65 -0.54 27.48
N GLY A 107 25.24 -0.71 26.29
CA GLY A 107 25.63 -2.02 25.75
C GLY A 107 24.46 -2.99 25.47
N ARG A 108 23.26 -2.71 26.00
CA ARG A 108 22.03 -3.46 25.74
C ARG A 108 21.48 -3.06 24.38
N ARG A 109 21.64 -3.96 23.42
CA ARG A 109 20.80 -3.98 22.20
C ARG A 109 19.35 -4.09 22.64
N THR A 110 18.49 -3.22 22.14
CA THR A 110 17.04 -3.39 22.34
C THR A 110 16.56 -4.65 21.60
N VAL A 111 15.43 -5.23 22.02
CA VAL A 111 14.86 -6.42 21.34
C VAL A 111 14.68 -6.16 19.84
N LEU A 112 14.31 -4.92 19.47
CA LEU A 112 14.09 -4.48 18.09
C LEU A 112 15.39 -4.39 17.26
N GLU A 113 16.55 -4.34 17.89
CA GLU A 113 17.87 -4.38 17.22
C GLU A 113 18.35 -5.81 16.93
N HIS A 114 17.53 -6.83 17.24
CA HIS A 114 17.89 -8.19 16.94
C HIS A 114 18.10 -8.37 15.42
N PRO A 115 19.22 -8.94 14.96
CA PRO A 115 19.56 -8.99 13.53
C PRO A 115 18.50 -9.71 12.70
N LEU A 116 17.80 -10.69 13.30
CA LEU A 116 16.70 -11.39 12.64
C LEU A 116 15.46 -10.50 12.44
N LEU A 117 15.14 -9.62 13.41
CA LEU A 117 14.02 -8.68 13.27
C LEU A 117 14.34 -7.58 12.27
N VAL A 118 15.59 -7.09 12.28
CA VAL A 118 16.07 -6.13 11.27
C VAL A 118 16.01 -6.77 9.87
N TRP A 119 16.45 -8.02 9.73
CA TRP A 119 16.39 -8.75 8.46
C TRP A 119 14.95 -8.97 7.95
N ILE A 120 14.02 -9.31 8.84
CA ILE A 120 12.58 -9.38 8.49
C ILE A 120 12.06 -8.00 8.10
N GLY A 121 12.47 -6.94 8.80
CA GLY A 121 12.15 -5.56 8.47
C GLY A 121 12.64 -5.16 7.07
N ASP A 122 13.88 -5.51 6.73
CA ASP A 122 14.46 -5.27 5.40
C ASP A 122 13.70 -6.00 4.29
N LEU A 123 13.13 -7.17 4.59
CA LEU A 123 12.32 -7.96 3.65
C LEU A 123 10.85 -7.57 3.61
N SER A 124 10.37 -6.78 4.57
CA SER A 124 8.93 -6.51 4.76
C SER A 124 8.25 -5.93 3.53
N TYR A 125 8.94 -5.04 2.80
CA TYR A 125 8.43 -4.44 1.58
C TYR A 125 8.28 -5.47 0.45
N SER A 126 9.34 -6.21 0.15
CA SER A 126 9.29 -7.28 -0.86
C SER A 126 8.26 -8.35 -0.47
N TRP A 127 8.13 -8.68 0.81
CA TRP A 127 7.15 -9.66 1.27
C TRP A 127 5.71 -9.16 1.09
N TYR A 128 5.45 -7.88 1.38
CA TYR A 128 4.16 -7.25 1.11
C TYR A 128 3.76 -7.37 -0.37
N LEU A 129 4.70 -7.24 -1.31
CA LEU A 129 4.38 -7.39 -2.74
C LEU A 129 4.02 -8.83 -3.14
N TRP A 130 4.73 -9.82 -2.59
CA TRP A 130 4.60 -11.22 -3.05
C TRP A 130 3.59 -12.05 -2.28
N HIS A 131 3.27 -11.71 -1.02
CA HIS A 131 2.35 -12.53 -0.23
C HIS A 131 0.94 -12.54 -0.81
N TRP A 132 0.41 -11.40 -1.25
CA TRP A 132 -0.97 -11.32 -1.73
C TRP A 132 -1.21 -12.12 -3.03
N PRO A 133 -0.38 -11.99 -4.09
CA PRO A 133 -0.51 -12.86 -5.26
C PRO A 133 -0.43 -14.35 -4.92
N VAL A 134 0.53 -14.75 -4.08
CA VAL A 134 0.70 -16.17 -3.68
C VAL A 134 -0.51 -16.67 -2.91
N VAL A 135 -1.06 -15.87 -2.00
CA VAL A 135 -2.28 -16.18 -1.24
C VAL A 135 -3.49 -16.30 -2.17
N VAL A 136 -3.68 -15.36 -3.10
CA VAL A 136 -4.79 -15.39 -4.06
C VAL A 136 -4.71 -16.61 -4.97
N PHE A 137 -3.53 -16.91 -5.54
CA PHE A 137 -3.35 -18.13 -6.34
C PHE A 137 -3.59 -19.39 -5.52
N THR A 138 -3.15 -19.41 -4.27
CA THR A 138 -3.38 -20.56 -3.38
C THR A 138 -4.87 -20.76 -3.11
N ARG A 139 -5.60 -19.66 -2.87
CA ARG A 139 -7.04 -19.67 -2.64
C ARG A 139 -7.80 -20.18 -3.88
N LEU A 140 -7.39 -19.77 -5.07
CA LEU A 140 -8.04 -20.14 -6.33
C LEU A 140 -7.80 -21.60 -6.75
N TYR A 141 -6.58 -22.12 -6.55
CA TYR A 141 -6.18 -23.43 -7.09
C TYR A 141 -6.13 -24.55 -6.06
N PHE A 142 -5.97 -24.24 -4.77
CA PHE A 142 -5.74 -25.25 -3.72
C PHE A 142 -6.86 -25.28 -2.69
N SER A 143 -6.96 -24.27 -1.82
CA SER A 143 -7.93 -24.25 -0.73
C SER A 143 -7.98 -22.91 -0.02
N ASP A 144 -9.16 -22.55 0.50
CA ASP A 144 -9.41 -21.35 1.30
C ASP A 144 -9.26 -21.59 2.83
N ARG A 145 -8.70 -22.72 3.26
CA ARG A 145 -8.49 -22.99 4.69
C ARG A 145 -7.39 -22.07 5.24
N TRP A 146 -7.62 -21.47 6.41
CA TRP A 146 -6.73 -20.47 7.01
C TRP A 146 -5.27 -20.92 7.13
N TRP A 147 -5.01 -22.19 7.48
CA TRP A 147 -3.64 -22.70 7.60
C TRP A 147 -2.94 -22.78 6.23
N VAL A 148 -3.69 -22.94 5.13
CA VAL A 148 -3.12 -23.01 3.76
C VAL A 148 -2.64 -21.61 3.40
N LEU A 149 -3.47 -20.61 3.68
CA LEU A 149 -3.19 -19.22 3.39
C LEU A 149 -2.02 -18.71 4.23
N LEU A 150 -1.90 -19.14 5.49
CA LEU A 150 -0.72 -18.85 6.31
C LEU A 150 0.53 -19.53 5.76
N ALA A 151 0.44 -20.79 5.33
CA ALA A 151 1.56 -21.48 4.70
C ALA A 151 1.96 -20.81 3.39
N ALA A 152 1.00 -20.34 2.59
CA ALA A 152 1.22 -19.58 1.35
C ALA A 152 1.88 -18.23 1.61
N ALA A 153 1.40 -17.48 2.61
CA ALA A 153 2.03 -16.25 3.06
C ALA A 153 3.47 -16.50 3.54
N GLY A 154 3.73 -17.58 4.26
CA GLY A 154 5.08 -18.01 4.63
C GLY A 154 5.94 -18.38 3.41
N LEU A 155 5.39 -19.13 2.46
CA LEU A 155 6.08 -19.55 1.24
C LEU A 155 6.45 -18.37 0.35
N SER A 156 5.66 -17.30 0.38
CA SER A 156 5.95 -16.06 -0.35
C SER A 156 7.22 -15.33 0.13
N LEU A 157 7.80 -15.72 1.28
CA LEU A 157 9.13 -15.24 1.68
C LEU A 157 10.22 -15.62 0.68
N VAL A 158 10.06 -16.74 -0.05
CA VAL A 158 11.05 -17.18 -1.05
C VAL A 158 11.15 -16.18 -2.22
N PRO A 159 10.06 -15.89 -2.97
CA PRO A 159 10.11 -14.87 -4.02
C PRO A 159 10.41 -13.47 -3.45
N ALA A 160 9.95 -13.16 -2.24
CA ALA A 160 10.29 -11.89 -1.58
C ALA A 160 11.80 -11.74 -1.33
N TYR A 161 12.46 -12.78 -0.83
CA TYR A 161 13.91 -12.77 -0.61
C TYR A 161 14.69 -12.63 -1.92
N LEU A 162 14.27 -13.36 -2.96
CA LEU A 162 14.90 -13.26 -4.28
C LEU A 162 14.75 -11.85 -4.86
N SER A 163 13.54 -11.29 -4.81
CA SER A 163 13.25 -9.91 -5.22
C SER A 163 14.13 -8.91 -4.46
N TRP A 164 14.18 -9.03 -3.14
CA TRP A 164 15.00 -8.15 -2.31
C TRP A 164 16.49 -8.27 -2.63
N ARG A 165 17.01 -9.50 -2.79
CA ARG A 165 18.44 -9.75 -2.99
C ARG A 165 18.95 -9.31 -4.36
N TYR A 166 18.13 -9.46 -5.41
CA TYR A 166 18.55 -9.25 -6.80
C TYR A 166 18.04 -7.96 -7.43
N LEU A 167 16.87 -7.45 -7.01
CA LEU A 167 16.30 -6.23 -7.56
C LEU A 167 16.50 -5.06 -6.58
N GLU A 168 16.01 -5.22 -5.36
CA GLU A 168 15.89 -4.11 -4.40
C GLU A 168 17.24 -3.69 -3.82
N SER A 169 17.98 -4.63 -3.22
CA SER A 169 19.25 -4.37 -2.54
C SER A 169 20.33 -3.79 -3.48
N PRO A 170 20.52 -4.31 -4.71
CA PRO A 170 21.45 -3.71 -5.65
C PRO A 170 21.03 -2.30 -6.04
N ILE A 171 19.75 -2.05 -6.31
CA ILE A 171 19.27 -0.71 -6.68
C ILE A 171 19.52 0.26 -5.53
N ILE A 172 19.07 -0.05 -4.31
CA ILE A 172 19.19 0.84 -3.13
C ILE A 172 20.65 1.11 -2.75
N ARG A 173 21.53 0.09 -2.80
CA ARG A 173 22.93 0.24 -2.37
C ARG A 173 23.85 0.80 -3.45
N SER A 174 23.49 0.73 -4.73
CA SER A 174 24.33 1.17 -5.85
C SER A 174 24.11 2.62 -6.28
N VAL A 175 23.20 3.35 -5.63
CA VAL A 175 22.79 4.73 -5.98
C VAL A 175 23.93 5.74 -5.73
N ARG A 176 24.93 5.77 -6.61
CA ARG A 176 25.57 7.03 -7.05
C ARG A 176 24.81 7.50 -8.28
N LEU A 177 23.58 7.95 -8.07
CA LEU A 177 22.75 8.42 -9.16
C LEU A 177 23.23 9.79 -9.65
N SER A 178 23.87 9.82 -10.81
CA SER A 178 24.10 11.06 -11.58
C SER A 178 22.80 11.49 -12.27
N GLY A 179 22.60 12.80 -12.44
CA GLY A 179 21.32 13.39 -12.85
C GLY A 179 20.67 12.78 -14.09
N ARG A 180 21.45 12.34 -15.09
CA ARG A 180 20.91 11.71 -16.31
C ARG A 180 20.27 10.33 -16.06
N ARG A 181 20.84 9.53 -15.15
CA ARG A 181 20.27 8.21 -14.80
C ARG A 181 19.02 8.35 -13.93
N VAL A 182 18.95 9.36 -13.08
CA VAL A 182 17.74 9.69 -12.31
C VAL A 182 16.57 10.00 -13.24
N VAL A 183 16.80 10.87 -14.23
CA VAL A 183 15.77 11.25 -15.21
C VAL A 183 15.31 10.03 -16.01
N GLY A 184 16.23 9.15 -16.43
CA GLY A 184 15.88 7.90 -17.11
C GLY A 184 15.02 6.97 -16.24
N LEU A 185 15.37 6.80 -14.96
CA LEU A 185 14.59 5.98 -14.03
C LEU A 185 13.20 6.58 -13.75
N LEU A 186 13.10 7.90 -13.57
CA LEU A 186 11.83 8.58 -13.39
C LEU A 186 10.93 8.46 -14.62
N ALA A 187 11.52 8.59 -15.82
CA ALA A 187 10.79 8.39 -17.07
C ALA A 187 10.24 6.97 -17.17
N VAL A 188 11.06 5.94 -16.87
CA VAL A 188 10.60 4.54 -16.86
C VAL A 188 9.50 4.32 -15.82
N ALA A 189 9.67 4.85 -14.61
CA ALA A 189 8.71 4.71 -13.51
C ALA A 189 7.34 5.36 -13.80
N LEU A 190 7.30 6.37 -14.68
CA LEU A 190 6.04 7.02 -15.08
C LEU A 190 5.47 6.44 -16.38
N LEU A 191 6.32 6.22 -17.39
CA LEU A 191 5.90 5.79 -18.72
C LEU A 191 5.46 4.34 -18.74
N VAL A 192 6.12 3.43 -18.01
CA VAL A 192 5.76 2.00 -18.02
C VAL A 192 4.38 1.77 -17.39
N PRO A 193 4.08 2.25 -16.16
CA PRO A 193 2.75 2.11 -15.60
C PRO A 193 1.69 2.85 -16.43
N GLY A 194 2.02 4.03 -16.97
CA GLY A 194 1.12 4.79 -17.84
C GLY A 194 0.75 4.02 -19.11
N LEU A 195 1.74 3.40 -19.78
CA LEU A 195 1.54 2.55 -20.94
C LEU A 195 0.70 1.32 -20.59
N VAL A 196 1.05 0.62 -19.51
CA VAL A 196 0.31 -0.56 -19.06
C VAL A 196 -1.14 -0.21 -18.74
N ALA A 197 -1.39 0.87 -18.00
CA ALA A 197 -2.74 1.33 -17.70
C ALA A 197 -3.52 1.68 -18.98
N THR A 198 -2.87 2.32 -19.95
CA THR A 198 -3.49 2.67 -21.24
C THR A 198 -3.84 1.41 -22.03
N VAL A 199 -2.91 0.44 -22.12
CA VAL A 199 -3.13 -0.84 -22.80
C VAL A 199 -4.25 -1.62 -22.13
N LEU A 200 -4.26 -1.69 -20.80
CA LEU A 200 -5.33 -2.36 -20.05
C LEU A 200 -6.69 -1.68 -20.24
N ALA A 201 -6.72 -0.35 -20.25
CA ALA A 201 -7.95 0.41 -20.47
C ALA A 201 -8.51 0.22 -21.89
N VAL A 202 -7.64 0.24 -22.90
CA VAL A 202 -8.03 0.00 -24.30
C VAL A 202 -8.44 -1.47 -24.51
N GLY A 203 -7.70 -2.41 -23.94
CA GLY A 203 -8.00 -3.84 -23.99
C GLY A 203 -9.33 -4.17 -23.31
N SER A 204 -9.59 -3.55 -22.15
CA SER A 204 -10.87 -3.67 -21.43
C SER A 204 -12.05 -3.17 -22.28
N ARG A 205 -11.92 -2.01 -22.96
CA ARG A 205 -12.96 -1.48 -23.85
C ARG A 205 -13.21 -2.34 -25.10
N SER A 206 -12.20 -3.06 -25.56
CA SER A 206 -12.28 -3.91 -26.76
C SER A 206 -12.49 -5.39 -26.44
N GLY A 207 -12.71 -5.75 -25.16
CA GLY A 207 -12.88 -7.14 -24.73
C GLY A 207 -11.69 -8.03 -25.04
N TRP A 208 -10.49 -7.46 -25.24
CA TRP A 208 -9.26 -8.16 -25.61
C TRP A 208 -9.34 -9.06 -26.86
N GLY A 209 -10.31 -8.83 -27.75
CA GLY A 209 -10.56 -9.71 -28.90
C GLY A 209 -11.05 -11.11 -28.50
N SER A 210 -11.50 -11.27 -27.25
CA SER A 210 -12.17 -12.48 -26.76
C SER A 210 -13.67 -12.31 -26.88
N ASP A 211 -14.34 -13.31 -27.42
CA ASP A 211 -15.80 -13.42 -27.47
C ASP A 211 -16.34 -13.73 -26.06
N TRP A 212 -16.17 -12.80 -25.12
CA TRP A 212 -16.84 -12.90 -23.83
C TRP A 212 -18.35 -12.93 -24.08
N PRO A 213 -19.12 -13.76 -23.34
CA PRO A 213 -20.57 -13.65 -23.36
C PRO A 213 -20.96 -12.19 -23.14
N VAL A 214 -21.78 -11.66 -24.04
CA VAL A 214 -22.16 -10.24 -24.08
C VAL A 214 -22.63 -9.82 -22.69
N GLY A 215 -21.95 -8.84 -22.09
CA GLY A 215 -22.33 -8.28 -20.78
C GLY A 215 -21.63 -8.87 -19.55
N ALA A 216 -20.62 -9.73 -19.68
CA ALA A 216 -19.87 -10.22 -18.50
C ALA A 216 -19.29 -9.09 -17.62
N HIS A 217 -18.87 -7.97 -18.21
CA HIS A 217 -18.45 -6.78 -17.46
C HIS A 217 -19.62 -6.05 -16.78
N LEU A 218 -20.82 -6.08 -17.38
CA LEU A 218 -22.06 -5.53 -16.79
C LEU A 218 -22.55 -6.39 -15.63
N VAL A 219 -22.36 -7.71 -15.70
CA VAL A 219 -22.68 -8.65 -14.61
C VAL A 219 -21.84 -8.32 -13.38
N VAL A 220 -20.51 -8.18 -13.55
CA VAL A 220 -19.58 -7.83 -12.45
C VAL A 220 -19.82 -6.40 -11.94
N GLN A 221 -20.12 -5.45 -12.84
CA GLN A 221 -20.37 -4.06 -12.44
C GLN A 221 -21.65 -3.88 -11.62
N ASN A 222 -22.68 -4.69 -11.90
CA ASN A 222 -23.96 -4.65 -11.20
C ASN A 222 -24.09 -5.71 -10.10
N ASP A 223 -22.97 -6.36 -9.70
CA ASP A 223 -22.91 -7.37 -8.62
C ASP A 223 -23.86 -8.56 -8.85
N CYS A 224 -24.13 -8.87 -10.13
CA CYS A 224 -25.05 -9.94 -10.54
C CYS A 224 -24.40 -11.33 -10.54
N ASP A 225 -23.13 -11.46 -10.15
CA ASP A 225 -22.38 -12.72 -10.03
C ASP A 225 -22.33 -13.28 -8.60
N HIS A 226 -22.49 -12.42 -7.58
CA HIS A 226 -22.32 -12.80 -6.17
C HIS A 226 -23.41 -12.28 -5.20
N GLY A 227 -24.50 -11.67 -5.68
CA GLY A 227 -25.60 -11.09 -4.86
C GLY A 227 -27.00 -11.71 -5.05
N GLU A 228 -28.02 -11.17 -4.35
CA GLU A 228 -29.44 -11.50 -4.59
C GLU A 228 -29.86 -11.02 -5.98
N PHE A 229 -30.28 -11.94 -6.84
CA PHE A 229 -30.66 -11.63 -8.22
C PHE A 229 -31.84 -10.65 -8.26
N SER A 230 -31.59 -9.43 -8.73
CA SER A 230 -32.61 -8.41 -8.98
C SER A 230 -32.84 -8.24 -10.49
N PRO A 231 -34.05 -8.58 -11.00
CA PRO A 231 -34.34 -8.52 -12.43
C PRO A 231 -34.21 -7.13 -13.06
N SER A 232 -34.33 -6.04 -12.28
CA SER A 232 -34.27 -4.67 -12.79
C SER A 232 -32.85 -4.14 -13.01
N SER A 233 -31.85 -4.69 -12.32
CA SER A 233 -30.44 -4.30 -12.42
C SER A 233 -29.61 -5.24 -13.27
N CYS A 234 -30.06 -6.49 -13.45
CA CYS A 234 -29.36 -7.53 -14.20
C CYS A 234 -30.00 -7.81 -15.59
N THR A 235 -30.76 -6.86 -16.15
CA THR A 235 -31.30 -6.94 -17.51
C THR A 235 -30.80 -5.78 -18.37
N TRP A 236 -30.38 -6.07 -19.60
CA TRP A 236 -29.94 -5.06 -20.57
C TRP A 236 -30.42 -5.40 -21.97
N GLU A 237 -30.89 -4.39 -22.69
CA GLU A 237 -31.24 -4.51 -24.11
C GLU A 237 -29.98 -4.36 -24.97
N VAL A 238 -29.76 -5.32 -25.86
CA VAL A 238 -28.66 -5.28 -26.83
C VAL A 238 -29.25 -4.85 -28.17
N GLU A 239 -28.68 -3.82 -28.80
CA GLU A 239 -29.08 -3.37 -30.13
C GLU A 239 -28.99 -4.52 -31.15
N ASN A 240 -30.08 -4.77 -31.89
CA ASN A 240 -30.28 -5.89 -32.83
C ASN A 240 -30.48 -7.30 -32.19
N SER A 241 -30.83 -7.40 -30.91
CA SER A 241 -31.23 -8.71 -30.35
C SER A 241 -32.56 -9.18 -30.97
N ARG A 242 -32.65 -10.48 -31.32
CA ARG A 242 -33.90 -11.11 -31.80
C ARG A 242 -34.76 -11.65 -30.65
N GLY A 243 -34.41 -11.35 -29.39
CA GLY A 243 -35.10 -11.86 -28.21
C GLY A 243 -34.44 -11.45 -26.89
N VAL A 244 -35.13 -11.73 -25.79
CA VAL A 244 -34.64 -11.46 -24.42
C VAL A 244 -33.71 -12.59 -24.00
N VAL A 245 -32.45 -12.27 -23.71
CA VAL A 245 -31.49 -13.22 -23.13
C VAL A 245 -31.46 -12.98 -21.63
N LEU A 246 -31.97 -13.95 -20.87
CA LEU A 246 -31.86 -13.97 -19.41
C LEU A 246 -30.64 -14.82 -19.04
N LEU A 247 -29.61 -14.17 -18.49
CA LEU A 247 -28.49 -14.87 -17.87
C LEU A 247 -28.89 -15.17 -16.42
N ALA A 248 -29.33 -16.40 -16.17
CA ALA A 248 -29.48 -16.93 -14.82
C ALA A 248 -28.18 -17.67 -14.46
N GLY A 249 -27.42 -17.08 -13.54
CA GLY A 249 -26.30 -17.72 -12.84
C GLY A 249 -26.76 -18.26 -11.50
#